data_AF-A0ABD5ZLB1-F1
#
_entry.id   AF-A0ABD5ZLB1-F1
#
_cell.length_a   1.000
_cell.length_b   1.000
_cell.length_c   1.000
_cell.angle_alpha   90.00
_cell.angle_beta   90.00
_cell.angle_gamma   90.00
#
_symmetry.space_group_name_H-M   'P 1'
#
loop_
_entity.id
_entity.type
_entity.pdbx_description
1 polymer ?
#
loop_
_entity_poly.entity_id
_entity_poly.type
_entity_poly.pdbx_seq_one_letter_code
_entity_poly.pdbx_strand_id
1 'polypeptide(L)'
;MVRSAVREDARRVAAFVNHRAPGGFLGAAAYDADGYEVFGVRDEVRPVVEADSFDALIENARGVQRNVFSADDAGEILGTPEATTLSFADLLVVQLPVSRTEAVLIALDPSVGSKFTEFVDSCREQLESGE
;
A
#
# COMPACT_ATOMS: atom_id res chain seq x y z
N MET A 1 16.41 11.41 0.43
CA MET A 1 15.32 12.41 0.53
C MET A 1 14.38 12.15 -0.63
N VAL A 2 13.10 11.93 -0.34
CA VAL A 2 12.13 11.50 -1.35
C VAL A 2 12.07 12.49 -2.51
N ARG A 3 12.20 11.98 -3.74
CA ARG A 3 12.17 12.78 -4.97
C ARG A 3 10.84 13.54 -5.13
N SER A 4 10.91 14.73 -5.72
CA SER A 4 9.74 15.62 -5.84
C SER A 4 8.60 15.02 -6.66
N ALA A 5 8.89 14.27 -7.72
CA ALA A 5 7.88 13.69 -8.61
C ALA A 5 6.97 12.69 -7.87
N VAL A 6 7.54 11.68 -7.20
CA VAL A 6 6.75 10.68 -6.45
C VAL A 6 5.98 11.30 -5.28
N ARG A 7 6.50 12.38 -4.69
CA ARG A 7 5.76 13.15 -3.66
C ARG A 7 4.53 13.83 -4.24
N GLU A 8 4.65 14.43 -5.43
CA GLU A 8 3.50 15.00 -6.12
C GLU A 8 2.49 13.93 -6.53
N ASP A 9 2.95 12.77 -6.99
CA ASP A 9 2.10 11.63 -7.30
C ASP A 9 1.32 11.18 -6.07
N ALA A 10 1.98 11.02 -4.91
CA ALA A 10 1.31 10.66 -3.66
C ALA A 10 0.26 11.68 -3.24
N ARG A 11 0.53 12.98 -3.40
CA ARG A 11 -0.47 14.03 -3.11
C ARG A 11 -1.67 13.96 -4.05
N ARG A 12 -1.45 13.75 -5.35
CA ARG A 12 -2.55 13.60 -6.32
C ARG A 12 -3.39 12.37 -6.03
N VAL A 13 -2.75 11.24 -5.73
CA VAL A 13 -3.41 9.98 -5.36
C VAL A 13 -4.19 10.14 -4.06
N ALA A 14 -3.60 10.73 -3.02
CA ALA A 14 -4.29 11.00 -1.75
C ALA A 14 -5.55 11.84 -1.96
N ALA A 15 -5.45 12.93 -2.75
CA ALA A 15 -6.60 13.77 -3.06
C ALA A 15 -7.69 13.00 -3.84
N PHE A 16 -7.31 12.20 -4.82
CA PHE A 16 -8.22 11.36 -5.59
C PHE A 16 -8.95 10.34 -4.71
N VAL A 17 -8.23 9.62 -3.86
CA VAL A 17 -8.83 8.57 -3.02
C VAL A 17 -9.71 9.17 -1.94
N ASN A 18 -9.28 10.27 -1.31
CA ASN A 18 -10.11 10.99 -0.35
C ASN A 18 -11.43 11.49 -0.98
N HIS A 19 -11.40 11.89 -2.26
CA HIS A 19 -12.62 12.25 -2.99
C HIS A 19 -13.49 11.04 -3.34
N ARG A 20 -12.88 9.91 -3.74
CA ARG A 20 -13.60 8.74 -4.24
C ARG A 20 -14.16 7.83 -3.14
N ALA A 21 -13.53 7.82 -1.97
CA ALA A 21 -13.88 7.04 -0.80
C ALA A 21 -13.83 7.93 0.46
N PRO A 22 -14.72 8.94 0.56
CA PRO A 22 -14.74 9.85 1.69
C PRO A 22 -14.99 9.09 2.99
N GLY A 23 -14.17 9.35 4.01
CA GLY A 23 -14.21 8.63 5.28
C GLY A 23 -13.49 7.29 5.31
N GLY A 24 -13.12 6.74 4.15
CA GLY A 24 -12.33 5.52 4.03
C GLY A 24 -10.84 5.75 3.78
N PHE A 25 -10.45 6.94 3.32
CA PHE A 25 -9.04 7.32 3.22
C PHE A 25 -8.44 7.61 4.60
N LEU A 26 -7.34 6.95 4.95
CA LEU A 26 -6.67 7.09 6.25
C LEU A 26 -5.34 7.83 6.13
N GLY A 27 -4.62 7.67 5.02
CA GLY A 27 -3.38 8.39 4.77
C GLY A 27 -2.66 7.87 3.53
N ALA A 28 -1.60 8.55 3.12
CA ALA A 28 -0.72 8.10 2.04
C ALA A 28 0.74 8.33 2.39
N ALA A 29 1.65 7.57 1.79
CA ALA A 29 3.08 7.82 1.86
C ALA A 29 3.70 7.73 0.47
N ALA A 30 4.72 8.54 0.21
CA ALA A 30 5.65 8.33 -0.89
C ALA A 30 6.94 7.79 -0.31
N TYR A 31 7.55 6.79 -0.95
CA TYR A 31 8.89 6.39 -0.59
C TYR A 31 9.77 6.19 -1.82
N ASP A 32 11.07 6.28 -1.59
CA ASP A 32 12.11 5.83 -2.50
C ASP A 32 13.05 4.84 -1.77
N ALA A 33 14.23 4.57 -2.32
CA ALA A 33 15.22 3.70 -1.70
C ALA A 33 15.82 4.27 -0.40
N ASP A 34 15.76 5.58 -0.19
CA ASP A 34 16.49 6.27 0.87
C ASP A 34 15.59 6.70 2.03
N GLY A 35 14.29 6.88 1.79
CA GLY A 35 13.36 7.34 2.82
C GLY A 35 11.91 7.36 2.36
N TYR A 36 11.05 7.92 3.21
CA TYR A 36 9.63 8.10 2.92
C TYR A 36 9.12 9.42 3.48
N GLU A 37 7.96 9.85 3.00
CA GLU A 37 7.21 11.00 3.48
C GLU A 37 5.73 10.67 3.50
N VAL A 38 5.03 11.11 4.54
CA VAL A 38 3.61 10.80 4.75
C VAL A 38 2.75 12.03 4.50
N PHE A 39 1.55 11.81 3.95
CA PHE A 39 0.61 12.83 3.50
C PHE A 39 -0.82 12.50 3.94
N GLY A 40 -1.60 13.53 4.26
CA GLY A 40 -3.05 13.41 4.43
C GLY A 40 -3.49 12.43 5.52
N VAL A 41 -2.66 12.23 6.54
CA VAL A 41 -2.91 11.27 7.64
C VAL A 41 -4.07 11.76 8.49
N ARG A 42 -5.08 10.91 8.66
CA ARG A 42 -6.14 11.12 9.65
C ARG A 42 -5.63 10.85 11.05
N ASP A 43 -6.16 11.59 12.02
CA ASP A 43 -5.71 11.49 13.40
C ASP A 43 -5.90 10.10 14.01
N GLU A 44 -6.87 9.31 13.54
CA GLU A 44 -7.10 7.95 14.03
C GLU A 44 -5.96 6.97 13.70
N VAL A 45 -5.27 7.19 12.56
CA VAL A 45 -4.14 6.33 12.14
C VAL A 45 -2.78 6.97 12.39
N ARG A 46 -2.76 8.24 12.82
CA ARG A 46 -1.53 8.95 13.19
C ARG A 46 -0.64 8.17 14.18
N PRO A 47 -1.17 7.53 15.25
CA PRO A 47 -0.35 6.72 16.14
C PRO A 47 0.36 5.54 15.47
N VAL A 48 -0.28 4.93 14.46
CA VAL A 48 0.31 3.81 13.70
C VAL A 48 1.43 4.31 12.81
N VAL A 49 1.26 5.48 12.19
CA VAL A 49 2.25 6.13 11.33
C VAL A 49 3.46 6.63 12.12
N GLU A 50 3.25 7.10 13.35
CA GLU A 50 4.30 7.59 14.25
C GLU A 50 5.02 6.47 15.01
N ALA A 51 4.55 5.24 14.92
CA ALA A 51 5.18 4.09 15.54
C ALA A 51 6.28 3.48 14.64
N ASP A 52 7.30 2.89 15.27
CA ASP A 52 8.38 2.13 14.60
C ASP A 52 7.84 1.02 13.67
N SER A 53 6.60 0.57 13.89
CA SER A 53 5.90 -0.38 13.02
C SER A 53 5.66 0.16 11.62
N PHE A 54 5.56 1.48 11.43
CA PHE A 54 5.39 2.08 10.11
C PHE A 54 6.69 2.01 9.29
N ASP A 55 7.84 2.22 9.92
CA ASP A 55 9.14 2.02 9.26
C ASP A 55 9.28 0.57 8.77
N ALA A 56 8.90 -0.39 9.60
CA ALA A 56 8.89 -1.80 9.23
C ALA A 56 7.93 -2.08 8.05
N LEU A 57 6.77 -1.41 8.00
CA LEU A 57 5.83 -1.51 6.88
C LEU A 57 6.44 -0.96 5.58
N ILE A 58 7.09 0.21 5.63
CA ILE A 58 7.76 0.80 4.47
C ILE A 58 8.87 -0.13 3.96
N GLU A 59 9.68 -0.69 4.84
CA GLU A 59 10.74 -1.62 4.43
C GLU A 59 10.20 -2.92 3.85
N ASN A 60 9.10 -3.43 4.42
CA ASN A 60 8.41 -4.58 3.86
C ASN A 60 7.87 -4.29 2.45
N ALA A 61 7.20 -3.15 2.25
CA ALA A 61 6.68 -2.71 0.95
C ALA A 61 7.79 -2.58 -0.10
N ARG A 62 8.95 -2.03 0.28
CA ARG A 62 10.15 -2.01 -0.58
C ARG A 62 10.64 -3.41 -0.94
N GLY A 63 10.65 -4.33 0.03
CA GLY A 63 11.01 -5.74 -0.19
C GLY A 63 10.06 -6.43 -1.18
N VAL A 64 8.76 -6.27 -0.98
CA VAL A 64 7.72 -6.79 -1.87
C VAL A 64 7.89 -6.23 -3.29
N GLN A 65 8.07 -4.92 -3.42
CA GLN A 65 8.33 -4.27 -4.72
C GLN A 65 9.53 -4.90 -5.43
N ARG A 66 10.67 -5.01 -4.75
CA ARG A 66 11.88 -5.59 -5.34
C ARG A 66 11.63 -7.01 -5.84
N ASN A 67 10.95 -7.84 -5.06
CA ASN A 67 10.66 -9.22 -5.42
C ASN A 67 9.72 -9.30 -6.63
N VAL A 68 8.67 -8.47 -6.65
CA VAL A 68 7.68 -8.45 -7.71
C VAL A 68 8.27 -7.93 -9.03
N PHE A 69 9.12 -6.88 -9.00
CA PHE A 69 9.86 -6.44 -10.19
C PHE A 69 10.97 -7.42 -10.62
N SER A 70 11.56 -8.18 -9.69
CA SER A 70 12.53 -9.23 -10.05
C SER A 70 11.85 -10.43 -10.73
N ALA A 71 10.57 -10.70 -10.42
CA ALA A 71 9.79 -11.73 -11.11
C ALA A 71 9.45 -11.34 -12.56
N ASP A 72 9.25 -10.04 -12.84
CA ASP A 72 9.09 -9.51 -14.20
C ASP A 72 10.36 -9.78 -15.04
N ASP A 73 11.54 -9.50 -14.47
CA ASP A 73 12.85 -9.78 -15.11
C ASP A 73 13.07 -11.26 -15.41
N ALA A 74 12.45 -12.15 -14.64
CA ALA A 74 12.65 -13.59 -14.74
C ALA A 74 11.84 -14.26 -15.86
N GLY A 75 10.91 -13.54 -16.53
CA GLY A 75 10.21 -14.19 -17.63
C GLY A 75 9.08 -13.47 -18.36
N GLU A 76 8.88 -12.15 -18.29
CA GLU A 76 7.89 -11.37 -19.08
C GLU A 76 6.41 -11.86 -19.09
N ILE A 77 6.07 -12.99 -18.44
CA ILE A 77 4.77 -13.67 -18.60
C ILE A 77 3.63 -12.88 -17.93
N LEU A 78 3.94 -12.14 -16.87
CA LEU A 78 2.94 -11.44 -16.04
C LEU A 78 2.83 -9.94 -16.33
N GLY A 79 3.77 -9.39 -17.12
CA GLY A 79 3.86 -7.97 -17.40
C GLY A 79 4.31 -7.12 -16.21
N THR A 80 4.30 -5.79 -16.42
CA THR A 80 4.75 -4.82 -15.42
C THR A 80 3.78 -4.78 -14.22
N PRO A 81 4.28 -4.89 -12.98
CA PRO A 81 3.45 -4.80 -11.79
C PRO A 81 2.76 -3.43 -11.65
N GLU A 82 1.43 -3.42 -11.52
CA GLU A 82 0.64 -2.17 -11.41
C GLU A 82 0.27 -1.80 -9.97
N ALA A 83 0.11 -2.80 -9.08
CA ALA A 83 -0.23 -2.58 -7.69
C ALA A 83 0.12 -3.78 -6.82
N THR A 84 0.26 -3.55 -5.51
CA THR A 84 0.22 -4.60 -4.49
C THR A 84 -0.74 -4.20 -3.39
N THR A 85 -1.54 -5.16 -2.93
CA THR A 85 -2.51 -4.94 -1.85
C THR A 85 -2.12 -5.80 -0.65
N LEU A 86 -2.02 -5.17 0.52
CA LEU A 86 -1.80 -5.83 1.79
C LEU A 86 -3.05 -5.62 2.64
N SER A 87 -3.69 -6.72 3.04
CA SER A 87 -4.86 -6.69 3.93
C SER A 87 -4.45 -7.05 5.35
N PHE A 88 -4.80 -6.19 6.30
CA PHE A 88 -4.69 -6.39 7.73
C PHE A 88 -6.08 -6.33 8.35
N ALA A 89 -6.22 -6.75 9.61
CA ALA A 89 -7.52 -6.79 10.29
C ALA A 89 -8.26 -5.44 10.25
N ASP A 90 -7.55 -4.35 10.52
CA ASP A 90 -8.14 -3.01 10.63
C ASP A 90 -7.62 -2.03 9.55
N LEU A 91 -6.88 -2.54 8.55
CA LEU A 91 -6.20 -1.69 7.59
C LEU A 91 -6.05 -2.38 6.24
N LEU A 92 -6.40 -1.66 5.18
CA LEU A 92 -6.07 -2.04 3.81
C LEU A 92 -4.98 -1.12 3.28
N VAL A 93 -3.87 -1.67 2.83
CA VAL A 93 -2.76 -0.91 2.23
C VAL A 93 -2.66 -1.24 0.76
N VAL A 94 -2.65 -0.20 -0.08
CA VAL A 94 -2.41 -0.31 -1.52
C VAL A 94 -1.10 0.37 -1.86
N GLN A 95 -0.22 -0.37 -2.51
CA GLN A 95 1.06 0.09 -3.01
C GLN A 95 0.98 0.23 -4.53
N LEU A 96 1.27 1.43 -5.03
CA LEU A 96 1.31 1.77 -6.44
C LEU A 96 2.77 2.08 -6.83
N PRO A 97 3.47 1.16 -7.49
CA PRO A 97 4.84 1.40 -7.93
C PRO A 97 4.86 2.50 -9.01
N VAL A 98 5.79 3.43 -8.86
CA VAL A 98 6.10 4.47 -9.87
C VAL A 98 7.33 4.06 -10.67
N SER A 99 8.28 3.41 -10.02
CA SER A 99 9.46 2.82 -10.64
C SER A 99 9.87 1.56 -9.87
N ARG A 100 11.08 1.04 -10.08
CA ARG A 100 11.60 -0.13 -9.35
C ARG A 100 11.91 0.15 -7.88
N THR A 101 12.10 1.42 -7.53
CA THR A 101 12.52 1.84 -6.18
C THR A 101 11.61 2.90 -5.57
N GLU A 102 10.68 3.45 -6.34
CA GLU A 102 9.75 4.49 -5.90
C GLU A 102 8.31 3.97 -5.95
N ALA A 103 7.51 4.31 -4.94
CA ALA A 103 6.09 3.98 -4.92
C ALA A 103 5.28 4.95 -4.04
N VAL A 104 3.97 4.89 -4.25
CA VAL A 104 2.96 5.51 -3.38
C VAL A 104 2.27 4.40 -2.58
N LEU A 105 2.20 4.55 -1.27
CA LEU A 105 1.36 3.76 -0.39
C LEU A 105 0.11 4.53 -0.01
N ILE A 106 -1.01 3.83 0.09
CA ILE A 106 -2.31 4.36 0.48
C ILE A 106 -2.84 3.47 1.58
N ALA A 107 -3.14 4.07 2.72
CA ALA A 107 -3.81 3.43 3.84
C ALA A 107 -5.32 3.73 3.77
N LEU A 108 -6.12 2.67 3.85
CA LEU A 108 -7.56 2.71 3.70
C LEU A 108 -8.24 1.91 4.81
N ASP A 109 -9.45 2.33 5.14
CA ASP A 109 -10.38 1.51 5.89
C ASP A 109 -10.69 0.24 5.07
N PRO A 110 -10.70 -0.96 5.69
CA PRO A 110 -10.97 -2.22 4.98
C PRO A 110 -12.29 -2.24 4.20
N SER A 111 -13.30 -1.47 4.62
CA SER A 111 -14.58 -1.36 3.93
C SER A 111 -14.48 -0.76 2.53
N VAL A 112 -13.43 0.02 2.23
CA VAL A 112 -13.18 0.57 0.88
C VAL A 112 -12.92 -0.56 -0.13
N GLY A 113 -12.31 -1.64 0.31
CA GLY A 113 -11.99 -2.83 -0.50
C GLY A 113 -12.92 -4.00 -0.26
N SER A 114 -14.14 -3.79 0.27
CA SER A 114 -14.96 -4.84 0.88
C SER A 114 -15.05 -6.14 0.06
N LYS A 115 -15.30 -6.06 -1.25
CA LYS A 115 -15.38 -7.25 -2.12
C LYS A 115 -14.08 -8.07 -2.18
N PHE A 116 -12.93 -7.40 -2.20
CA PHE A 116 -11.63 -8.06 -2.18
C PHE A 116 -11.33 -8.64 -0.80
N THR A 117 -11.63 -7.88 0.26
CA THR A 117 -11.47 -8.32 1.64
C THR A 117 -12.33 -9.56 1.94
N GLU A 118 -13.62 -9.52 1.59
CA GLU A 118 -14.57 -10.63 1.72
C GLU A 118 -14.08 -11.89 0.98
N PHE A 119 -13.50 -11.71 -0.21
CA PHE A 119 -12.92 -12.82 -0.98
C PHE A 119 -11.71 -13.43 -0.26
N VAL A 120 -10.79 -12.59 0.24
CA VAL A 120 -9.62 -13.04 1.00
C VAL A 120 -10.05 -13.78 2.28
N ASP A 121 -11.02 -13.25 3.01
CA ASP A 121 -11.56 -13.87 4.22
C ASP A 121 -12.18 -15.24 3.90
N SER A 122 -12.99 -15.32 2.82
CA SER A 122 -13.55 -16.59 2.34
C SER A 122 -12.45 -17.61 2.02
N CYS A 123 -11.33 -17.20 1.40
CA CYS A 123 -10.19 -18.08 1.14
C CYS A 123 -9.51 -18.54 2.43
N ARG A 124 -9.38 -17.67 3.43
CA ARG A 124 -8.79 -18.02 4.74
C ARG A 124 -9.64 -19.01 5.51
N GLU A 125 -10.96 -18.83 5.49
CA GLU A 125 -11.90 -19.78 6.10
C GLU A 125 -11.73 -21.19 5.54
N GLN A 126 -11.45 -21.34 4.23
CA GLN A 126 -11.16 -22.64 3.63
C GLN A 126 -9.85 -23.27 4.13
N LEU A 127 -8.84 -22.46 4.47
CA LEU A 127 -7.58 -22.95 5.03
C LEU A 127 -7.75 -23.38 6.50
N GLU A 128 -8.56 -22.65 7.25
CA GLU A 128 -8.82 -22.90 8.68
C GLU A 128 -9.83 -24.04 8.90
N SER A 129 -10.71 -24.30 7.94
CA SER A 129 -11.68 -25.41 7.98
C SER A 129 -11.11 -26.77 7.57
N GLY A 130 -9.81 -26.83 7.25
CA GLY A 130 -9.10 -28.03 6.80
C GLY A 130 -8.45 -28.87 7.90
N GLU A 131 -8.70 -28.58 9.18
CA GLU A 131 -8.24 -29.36 10.34
C GLU A 131 -9.25 -30.43 10.80
#